data_AF-A0A7S1J267-F1
#
_entry.id   AF-A0A7S1J267-F1
#
_cell.length_a   1.000
_cell.length_b   1.000
_cell.length_c   1.000
_cell.angle_alpha   90.00
_cell.angle_beta   90.00
_cell.angle_gamma   90.00
#
_symmetry.space_group_name_H-M   'P 1'
#
loop_
_entity.id
_entity.type
_entity.pdbx_description
1 polymer ?
#
loop_
_entity_poly.entity_id
_entity_poly.type
_entity_poly.pdbx_seq_one_letter_code
_entity_poly.pdbx_strand_id
1 'polypeptide(L)'
;ALNLSGYVVCGIDYEGHGKSGGTPGLLSSVESVLDDLEAFLAQTLTTYNTLPCFIMGQSLGGTLGLMLSLRFTEVHRPPRSPCLPQRKPKVAPASQDWGARFRGAVLLCPSIVPPPVNPVLIAMSTMLSCVTPRLKVIRIPASDNGVLDRRLQAHWDRNPLAWHGPIRARTGHEVLQVQKWLQGHLSQVRFPYLLFHGTEDQTCPIVGSESLYT
;
A
#
# COMPACT_ATOMS: atom_id res chain seq x y z
N ALA A 1 20.65 -6.89 -4.44
CA ALA A 1 20.74 -6.62 -5.89
C ALA A 1 20.75 -5.11 -6.16
N LEU A 2 19.68 -4.36 -5.91
CA LEU A 2 19.59 -2.92 -6.22
C LEU A 2 20.76 -2.06 -5.68
N ASN A 3 21.13 -2.20 -4.40
CA ASN A 3 22.27 -1.46 -3.85
C ASN A 3 23.59 -1.79 -4.56
N LEU A 4 23.80 -3.05 -4.94
CA LEU A 4 24.99 -3.48 -5.69
C LEU A 4 24.97 -2.94 -7.14
N SER A 5 23.78 -2.63 -7.66
CA SER A 5 23.58 -1.99 -8.96
C SER A 5 23.62 -0.46 -8.90
N GLY A 6 24.02 0.13 -7.76
CA GLY A 6 24.20 1.58 -7.62
C GLY A 6 22.94 2.36 -7.21
N TYR A 7 21.86 1.69 -6.83
CA TYR A 7 20.65 2.36 -6.32
C TYR A 7 20.74 2.59 -4.81
N VAL A 8 20.29 3.75 -4.36
CA VAL A 8 19.96 3.96 -2.96
C VAL A 8 18.54 3.43 -2.73
N VAL A 9 18.40 2.42 -1.86
CA VAL A 9 17.11 1.86 -1.49
C VAL A 9 16.74 2.28 -0.07
N CYS A 10 15.63 2.99 0.06
CA CYS A 10 15.05 3.42 1.33
C CYS A 10 13.68 2.75 1.50
N GLY A 11 13.38 2.32 2.73
CA GLY A 11 12.08 1.73 3.08
C GLY A 11 11.57 2.27 4.41
N ILE A 12 10.25 2.18 4.60
CA ILE A 12 9.55 2.61 5.81
C ILE A 12 8.61 1.51 6.29
N ASP A 13 8.59 1.29 7.60
CA ASP A 13 7.60 0.44 8.25
C ASP A 13 6.31 1.24 8.49
N TYR A 14 5.17 0.76 8.00
CA TYR A 14 3.88 1.41 8.25
C TYR A 14 3.46 1.30 9.72
N GLU A 15 2.52 2.14 10.16
CA GLU A 15 1.91 1.99 11.48
C GLU A 15 1.44 0.55 11.73
N GLY A 16 1.71 0.02 12.93
CA GLY A 16 1.36 -1.35 13.28
C GLY A 16 2.14 -2.45 12.56
N HIS A 17 3.23 -2.10 11.85
CA HIS A 17 4.10 -3.04 11.14
C HIS A 17 5.57 -2.83 11.55
N GLY A 18 6.35 -3.90 11.51
CA GLY A 18 7.80 -3.84 11.69
C GLY A 18 8.20 -3.22 13.03
N LYS A 19 9.05 -2.19 12.97
CA LYS A 19 9.54 -1.43 14.12
C LYS A 19 8.72 -0.18 14.40
N SER A 20 7.74 0.14 13.57
CA SER A 20 6.86 1.28 13.77
C SER A 20 5.86 1.02 14.90
N GLY A 21 5.51 2.07 15.63
CA GLY A 21 4.51 2.00 16.69
C GLY A 21 3.10 1.70 16.16
N GLY A 22 2.16 1.49 17.08
CA GLY A 22 0.75 1.19 16.76
C GLY A 22 0.34 -0.22 17.18
N THR A 23 -0.87 -0.61 16.81
CA THR A 23 -1.38 -1.96 17.11
C THR A 23 -0.92 -2.92 16.00
N PRO A 24 -0.29 -4.08 16.32
CA PRO A 24 0.17 -5.02 15.30
C PRO A 24 -0.92 -5.45 14.32
N GLY A 25 -0.61 -5.33 13.01
CA GLY A 25 -1.50 -5.64 11.91
C GLY A 25 -2.72 -4.72 11.80
N LEU A 26 -2.66 -3.51 12.39
CA LEU A 26 -3.71 -2.50 12.32
C LEU A 26 -3.19 -1.24 11.64
N LEU A 27 -3.63 -1.02 10.40
CA LEU A 27 -3.67 0.30 9.79
C LEU A 27 -4.89 1.05 10.30
N SER A 28 -4.66 2.20 10.92
CA SER A 28 -5.67 3.06 11.48
C SER A 28 -6.27 3.99 10.43
N SER A 29 -5.50 4.43 9.43
CA SER A 29 -6.00 5.26 8.34
C SER A 29 -5.03 5.23 7.17
N VAL A 30 -5.52 4.95 5.96
CA VAL A 30 -4.65 5.07 4.77
C VAL A 30 -4.19 6.50 4.56
N GLU A 31 -5.00 7.52 4.89
CA GLU A 31 -4.56 8.91 4.78
C GLU A 31 -3.35 9.19 5.69
N SER A 32 -3.35 8.64 6.91
CA SER A 32 -2.20 8.77 7.82
C SER A 32 -0.97 8.04 7.28
N VAL A 33 -1.14 6.86 6.68
CA VAL A 33 -0.04 6.13 6.02
C VAL A 33 0.50 6.92 4.83
N LEU A 34 -0.36 7.54 4.03
CA LEU A 34 0.06 8.38 2.90
C LEU A 34 0.78 9.66 3.37
N ASP A 35 0.31 10.30 4.44
CA ASP A 35 1.02 11.44 5.04
C ASP A 35 2.42 11.03 5.55
N ASP A 36 2.55 9.83 6.13
CA ASP A 36 3.83 9.27 6.57
C ASP A 36 4.76 8.96 5.39
N LEU A 37 4.21 8.39 4.31
CA LEU A 37 4.92 8.13 3.07
C LEU A 37 5.42 9.44 2.41
N GLU A 38 4.60 10.48 2.37
CA GLU A 38 4.97 11.79 1.85
C GLU A 38 6.09 12.44 2.68
N ALA A 39 5.99 12.37 4.01
CA ALA A 39 7.04 12.87 4.90
C ALA A 39 8.37 12.12 4.73
N PHE A 40 8.29 10.80 4.63
CA PHE A 40 9.45 9.94 4.41
C PHE A 40 10.12 10.22 3.06
N LEU A 41 9.32 10.35 2.01
CA LEU A 41 9.79 10.70 0.67
C LEU A 41 10.45 12.08 0.67
N ALA A 42 9.84 13.09 1.28
CA ALA A 42 10.39 14.44 1.36
C ALA A 42 11.79 14.45 2.02
N GLN A 43 11.92 13.74 3.13
CA GLN A 43 13.20 13.58 3.83
C GLN A 43 14.24 12.85 2.97
N THR A 44 13.82 11.78 2.29
CA THR A 44 14.69 10.99 1.40
C THR A 44 15.18 11.83 0.22
N LEU A 45 14.27 12.56 -0.42
CA LEU A 45 14.60 13.43 -1.56
C LEU A 45 15.44 14.62 -1.16
N THR A 46 15.32 15.13 0.08
CA THR A 46 16.21 16.17 0.60
C THR A 46 17.61 15.61 0.86
N THR A 47 17.70 14.40 1.42
CA THR A 47 18.98 13.73 1.71
C THR A 47 19.74 13.40 0.42
N TYR A 48 19.05 12.89 -0.59
CA TYR A 48 19.63 12.48 -1.86
C TYR A 48 19.25 13.44 -2.99
N ASN A 49 19.50 14.74 -2.81
CA ASN A 49 18.88 15.82 -3.58
C ASN A 49 19.11 15.86 -5.11
N THR A 50 20.09 15.12 -5.64
CA THR A 50 20.39 15.09 -7.09
C THR A 50 19.87 13.85 -7.82
N LEU A 51 19.44 12.81 -7.10
CA LEU A 51 19.15 11.51 -7.72
C LEU A 51 17.73 11.44 -8.31
N PRO A 52 17.51 10.68 -9.40
CA PRO A 52 16.16 10.30 -9.82
C PRO A 52 15.49 9.40 -8.77
N CYS A 53 14.16 9.39 -8.75
CA CYS A 53 13.36 8.64 -7.79
C CYS A 53 12.40 7.67 -8.48
N PHE A 54 12.32 6.45 -7.97
CA PHE A 54 11.32 5.45 -8.32
C PHE A 54 10.57 5.03 -7.06
N ILE A 55 9.28 4.73 -7.21
CA ILE A 55 8.46 4.17 -6.12
C ILE A 55 8.30 2.67 -6.35
N MET A 56 8.60 1.87 -5.34
CA MET A 56 8.46 0.41 -5.41
C MET A 56 7.55 -0.08 -4.30
N GLY A 57 6.65 -1.01 -4.61
CA GLY A 57 5.76 -1.58 -3.60
C GLY A 57 5.20 -2.94 -3.99
N GLN A 58 4.91 -3.76 -2.96
CA GLN A 58 4.29 -5.08 -3.10
C GLN A 58 2.92 -5.13 -2.43
N SER A 59 1.94 -5.79 -3.04
CA SER A 59 0.60 -6.01 -2.45
C SER A 59 0.00 -4.67 -2.00
N LEU A 60 -0.35 -4.51 -0.71
CA LEU A 60 -0.80 -3.24 -0.15
C LEU A 60 0.23 -2.11 -0.33
N GLY A 61 1.52 -2.38 -0.19
CA GLY A 61 2.57 -1.40 -0.47
C GLY A 61 2.61 -0.99 -1.95
N GLY A 62 2.26 -1.90 -2.87
CA GLY A 62 2.10 -1.60 -4.30
C GLY A 62 0.91 -0.71 -4.56
N THR A 63 -0.21 -0.97 -3.89
CA THR A 63 -1.41 -0.13 -3.89
C THR A 63 -1.11 1.30 -3.41
N LEU A 64 -0.48 1.43 -2.25
CA LEU A 64 -0.11 2.73 -1.67
C LEU A 64 0.96 3.44 -2.51
N GLY A 65 1.92 2.70 -3.06
CA GLY A 65 2.93 3.21 -3.98
C GLY A 65 2.32 3.74 -5.27
N LEU A 66 1.31 3.05 -5.82
CA LEU A 66 0.55 3.52 -6.98
C LEU A 66 -0.23 4.80 -6.67
N MET A 67 -0.91 4.87 -5.52
CA MET A 67 -1.60 6.09 -5.07
C MET A 67 -0.63 7.26 -4.90
N LEU A 68 0.52 7.03 -4.27
CA LEU A 68 1.55 8.06 -4.10
C LEU A 68 2.12 8.49 -5.46
N SER A 69 2.29 7.55 -6.38
CA SER A 69 2.77 7.83 -7.74
C SER A 69 1.80 8.74 -8.51
N LEU A 70 0.50 8.49 -8.39
CA LEU A 70 -0.55 9.34 -8.98
C LEU A 70 -0.53 10.77 -8.41
N ARG A 71 -0.09 10.98 -7.17
CA ARG A 71 0.05 12.33 -6.58
C ARG A 71 1.19 13.15 -7.19
N PHE A 72 2.18 12.52 -7.83
CA PHE A 72 3.18 13.28 -8.58
C PHE A 72 2.65 13.76 -9.94
N THR A 73 1.58 13.15 -10.43
CA THR A 73 0.96 13.50 -11.73
C THR A 73 -0.35 14.28 -11.58
N GLU A 74 -1.04 14.19 -10.44
CA GLU A 74 -2.29 14.90 -10.14
C GLU A 74 -2.36 15.47 -8.72
N VAL A 75 -3.07 16.60 -8.57
CA VAL A 75 -3.20 17.38 -7.31
C VAL A 75 -4.25 16.82 -6.33
N HIS A 76 -5.09 15.86 -6.72
CA HIS A 76 -6.29 15.49 -5.96
C HIS A 76 -6.08 14.29 -5.00
N ARG A 77 -6.53 14.45 -3.74
CA ARG A 77 -6.50 13.40 -2.70
C ARG A 77 -7.71 12.46 -2.80
N PRO A 78 -7.59 11.18 -2.40
CA PRO A 78 -8.71 10.26 -2.25
C PRO A 78 -9.74 10.74 -1.20
N PRO A 79 -11.02 10.29 -1.31
CA PRO A 79 -12.06 10.63 -0.35
C PRO A 79 -11.73 10.06 1.04
N ARG A 80 -11.99 10.86 2.07
CA ARG A 80 -11.60 10.61 3.46
C ARG A 80 -12.51 9.60 4.15
N SER A 81 -11.96 8.78 5.05
CA SER A 81 -12.73 7.88 5.91
C SER A 81 -13.71 8.68 6.80
N PRO A 82 -15.03 8.40 6.77
CA PRO A 82 -16.04 9.21 7.45
C PRO A 82 -16.02 9.12 8.98
N CYS A 83 -15.32 8.12 9.55
CA CYS A 83 -15.32 7.84 10.99
C CYS A 83 -14.11 8.39 11.75
N LEU A 84 -13.21 9.16 11.14
CA LEU A 84 -12.06 9.74 11.85
C LEU A 84 -12.11 11.27 11.93
N PRO A 85 -11.65 11.85 13.06
CA PRO A 85 -11.31 13.27 13.13
C PRO A 85 -10.27 13.60 12.06
N GLN A 86 -10.47 14.72 11.38
CA GLN A 86 -9.55 15.22 10.36
C GLN A 86 -8.18 15.49 10.98
N ARG A 87 -7.11 14.93 10.40
CA ARG A 87 -5.73 15.24 10.79
C ARG A 87 -5.17 16.25 9.80
N LYS A 88 -4.50 17.30 10.30
CA LYS A 88 -3.75 18.21 9.43
C LYS A 88 -2.61 17.43 8.76
N PRO A 89 -2.35 17.63 7.45
CA PRO A 89 -1.20 17.02 6.77
C PRO A 89 0.08 17.27 7.57
N LYS A 90 0.93 16.24 7.73
CA LYS A 90 2.22 16.38 8.44
C LYS A 90 3.21 17.26 7.69
N VAL A 91 3.05 17.36 6.37
CA VAL A 91 3.87 18.20 5.50
C VAL A 91 2.93 19.06 4.67
N ALA A 92 3.29 20.33 4.45
CA ALA A 92 2.59 21.17 3.49
C ALA A 92 2.64 20.49 2.10
N PRO A 93 1.60 20.60 1.25
CA PRO A 93 1.67 20.12 -0.13
C PRO A 93 2.93 20.71 -0.75
N ALA A 94 3.85 19.83 -1.14
CA ALA A 94 5.22 20.23 -1.37
C ALA A 94 5.30 21.25 -2.49
N SER A 95 5.81 22.43 -2.14
CA SER A 95 6.26 23.46 -3.06
C SER A 95 7.56 23.06 -3.80
N GLN A 96 7.81 21.77 -4.01
CA GLN A 96 9.09 21.26 -4.47
C GLN A 96 8.93 20.38 -5.71
N ASP A 97 9.92 20.49 -6.58
CA ASP A 97 10.09 19.90 -7.90
C ASP A 97 10.18 18.35 -7.92
N TRP A 98 9.49 17.66 -6.99
CA TRP A 98 9.56 16.22 -6.84
C TRP A 98 9.03 15.49 -8.06
N GLY A 99 8.01 16.06 -8.72
CA GLY A 99 7.52 15.58 -10.02
C GLY A 99 8.63 15.52 -11.07
N ALA A 100 9.56 16.49 -11.10
CA ALA A 100 10.67 16.46 -12.05
C ALA A 100 11.73 15.40 -11.73
N ARG A 101 11.74 14.84 -10.53
CA ARG A 101 12.67 13.77 -10.12
C ARG A 101 12.08 12.37 -10.20
N PHE A 102 10.76 12.26 -10.13
CA PHE A 102 10.05 10.98 -10.28
C PHE A 102 10.24 10.41 -11.70
N ARG A 103 10.56 9.12 -11.80
CA ARG A 103 10.84 8.44 -13.08
C ARG A 103 9.93 7.25 -13.35
N GLY A 104 9.20 6.77 -12.35
CA GLY A 104 8.25 5.68 -12.53
C GLY A 104 8.07 4.81 -11.30
N ALA A 105 7.23 3.79 -11.44
CA ALA A 105 6.91 2.85 -10.37
C ALA A 105 7.33 1.40 -10.71
N VAL A 106 7.62 0.62 -9.68
CA VAL A 106 7.81 -0.83 -9.77
C VAL A 106 6.77 -1.49 -8.87
N LEU A 107 5.78 -2.13 -9.48
CA LEU A 107 4.60 -2.67 -8.82
C LEU A 107 4.68 -4.19 -8.81
N LEU A 108 4.72 -4.77 -7.61
CA LEU A 108 4.70 -6.21 -7.38
C LEU A 108 3.31 -6.59 -6.86
N CYS A 109 2.54 -7.35 -7.64
CA CYS A 109 1.17 -7.78 -7.33
C CYS A 109 0.33 -6.72 -6.57
N PRO A 110 0.17 -5.49 -7.10
CA PRO A 110 -0.54 -4.43 -6.38
C PRO A 110 -2.00 -4.85 -6.12
N SER A 111 -2.47 -4.64 -4.90
CA SER A 111 -3.83 -4.99 -4.48
C SER A 111 -4.83 -3.91 -4.95
N ILE A 112 -5.30 -4.04 -6.19
CA ILE A 112 -6.18 -3.05 -6.85
C ILE A 112 -7.67 -3.39 -6.70
N VAL A 113 -7.98 -4.69 -6.71
CA VAL A 113 -9.32 -5.22 -6.49
C VAL A 113 -9.35 -6.08 -5.23
N PRO A 114 -10.47 -6.12 -4.50
CA PRO A 114 -10.58 -7.01 -3.35
C PRO A 114 -10.54 -8.49 -3.81
N PRO A 115 -9.92 -9.39 -3.03
CA PRO A 115 -10.06 -10.82 -3.27
C PRO A 115 -11.51 -11.26 -3.05
N PRO A 116 -11.90 -12.48 -3.49
CA PRO A 116 -13.21 -13.04 -3.21
C PRO A 116 -13.47 -13.10 -1.70
N VAL A 117 -14.37 -12.24 -1.21
CA VAL A 117 -14.78 -12.18 0.20
C VAL A 117 -16.30 -12.09 0.31
N ASN A 118 -16.85 -12.46 1.45
CA ASN A 118 -18.30 -12.45 1.68
C ASN A 118 -18.89 -11.03 1.44
N PRO A 119 -19.87 -10.87 0.53
CA PRO A 119 -20.49 -9.56 0.25
C PRO A 119 -21.11 -8.89 1.47
N VAL A 120 -21.64 -9.66 2.42
CA VAL A 120 -22.19 -9.14 3.69
C VAL A 120 -21.08 -8.48 4.51
N LEU A 121 -19.89 -9.07 4.53
CA LEU A 121 -18.74 -8.50 5.23
C LEU A 121 -18.29 -7.18 4.57
N ILE A 122 -18.30 -7.09 3.23
CA ILE A 122 -18.04 -5.84 2.49
C ILE A 122 -19.07 -4.78 2.87
N ALA A 123 -20.36 -5.13 2.84
CA ALA A 123 -21.46 -4.23 3.16
C ALA A 123 -21.38 -3.69 4.61
N MET A 124 -21.01 -4.55 5.55
CA MET A 124 -20.84 -4.20 6.97
C MET A 124 -19.50 -3.54 7.30
N SER A 125 -18.57 -3.42 6.35
CA SER A 125 -17.18 -3.02 6.62
C SER A 125 -17.07 -1.66 7.33
N THR A 126 -17.87 -0.66 6.95
CA THR A 126 -17.89 0.65 7.61
C THR A 126 -18.31 0.51 9.07
N MET A 127 -19.41 -0.19 9.35
CA MET A 127 -19.89 -0.40 10.72
C MET A 127 -18.85 -1.12 11.58
N LEU A 128 -18.30 -2.23 11.08
CA LEU A 128 -17.29 -3.01 11.79
C LEU A 128 -16.01 -2.20 12.05
N SER A 129 -15.58 -1.40 11.08
CA SER A 129 -14.45 -0.49 11.19
C SER A 129 -14.63 0.53 12.31
N CYS A 130 -15.82 1.13 12.43
CA CYS A 130 -16.07 2.21 13.40
C CYS A 130 -16.39 1.69 14.81
N VAL A 131 -17.10 0.55 14.93
CA VAL A 131 -17.53 0.00 16.24
C VAL A 131 -16.51 -0.99 16.80
N THR A 132 -15.93 -1.85 15.97
CA THR A 132 -15.03 -2.93 16.40
C THR A 132 -13.73 -2.99 15.57
N PRO A 133 -12.94 -1.89 15.50
CA PRO A 133 -11.82 -1.75 14.56
C PRO A 133 -10.76 -2.85 14.64
N ARG A 134 -10.59 -3.45 15.82
CA ARG A 134 -9.59 -4.50 16.09
C ARG A 134 -10.08 -5.92 15.82
N LEU A 135 -11.37 -6.10 15.51
CA LEU A 135 -11.97 -7.40 15.21
C LEU A 135 -11.22 -8.05 14.05
N LYS A 136 -10.84 -9.32 14.19
CA LYS A 136 -10.15 -10.10 13.16
C LYS A 136 -11.19 -10.66 12.20
N VAL A 137 -11.13 -10.29 10.92
CA VAL A 137 -12.24 -10.55 9.96
C VAL A 137 -11.85 -11.45 8.79
N ILE A 138 -10.65 -11.28 8.22
CA ILE A 138 -10.25 -12.00 7.00
C ILE A 138 -8.92 -12.69 7.28
N ARG A 139 -8.88 -14.01 7.10
CA ARG A 139 -7.64 -14.78 7.17
C ARG A 139 -7.16 -15.05 5.76
N ILE A 140 -5.95 -14.60 5.45
CA ILE A 140 -5.23 -15.03 4.25
C ILE A 140 -4.47 -16.30 4.65
N PRO A 141 -4.77 -17.46 4.07
CA PRO A 141 -4.04 -18.70 4.38
C PRO A 141 -2.55 -18.54 4.07
N ALA A 142 -1.69 -19.15 4.89
CA ALA A 142 -0.25 -19.15 4.65
C ALA A 142 0.16 -19.95 3.39
N SER A 143 -0.73 -20.80 2.86
CA SER A 143 -0.59 -21.43 1.54
C SER A 143 -0.82 -20.46 0.39
N ASP A 144 -1.52 -19.35 0.65
CA ASP A 144 -2.06 -18.46 -0.37
C ASP A 144 -1.32 -17.11 -0.41
N ASN A 145 -0.29 -16.96 0.44
CA ASN A 145 0.59 -15.79 0.48
C ASN A 145 1.61 -15.75 -0.68
N GLY A 146 1.49 -16.65 -1.65
CA GLY A 146 2.25 -16.65 -2.91
C GLY A 146 3.71 -17.10 -2.79
N VAL A 147 4.12 -17.64 -1.65
CA VAL A 147 5.51 -18.09 -1.46
C VAL A 147 5.65 -19.57 -1.85
N LEU A 148 5.97 -19.81 -3.13
CA LEU A 148 6.27 -21.17 -3.63
C LEU A 148 7.54 -21.77 -2.98
N ASP A 149 8.47 -20.91 -2.56
CA ASP A 149 9.73 -21.33 -1.92
C ASP A 149 9.55 -21.55 -0.41
N ARG A 150 9.58 -22.82 0.00
CA ARG A 150 9.50 -23.22 1.43
C ARG A 150 10.54 -22.55 2.32
N ARG A 151 11.72 -22.18 1.79
CA ARG A 151 12.76 -21.49 2.57
C ARG A 151 12.37 -20.05 2.89
N LEU A 152 11.81 -19.35 1.91
CA LEU A 152 11.28 -18.00 2.09
C LEU A 152 10.08 -18.03 3.05
N GLN A 153 9.20 -19.04 2.91
CA GLN A 153 8.07 -19.22 3.83
C GLN A 153 8.56 -19.43 5.27
N ALA A 154 9.51 -20.34 5.48
CA ALA A 154 10.07 -20.59 6.80
C ALA A 154 10.83 -19.38 7.39
N HIS A 155 11.36 -18.49 6.55
CA HIS A 155 11.93 -17.23 7.01
C HIS A 155 10.84 -16.27 7.47
N TRP A 156 9.74 -16.15 6.71
CA TRP A 156 8.57 -15.35 7.07
C TRP A 156 7.95 -15.83 8.39
N ASP A 157 7.67 -17.13 8.51
CA ASP A 157 7.00 -17.72 9.69
C ASP A 157 7.77 -17.49 11.00
N ARG A 158 9.10 -17.39 10.92
CA ARG A 158 9.96 -17.13 12.09
C ARG A 158 10.21 -15.65 12.35
N ASN A 159 9.73 -14.75 11.51
CA ASN A 159 9.95 -13.32 11.67
C ASN A 159 9.09 -12.77 12.82
N PRO A 160 9.70 -12.31 13.93
CA PRO A 160 8.96 -11.79 15.08
C PRO A 160 8.33 -10.41 14.82
N LEU A 161 8.76 -9.71 13.77
CA LEU A 161 8.24 -8.40 13.37
C LEU A 161 7.09 -8.51 12.36
N ALA A 162 6.85 -9.71 11.80
CA ALA A 162 5.75 -9.95 10.88
C ALA A 162 4.45 -10.19 11.65
N TRP A 163 3.36 -9.61 11.15
CA TRP A 163 2.03 -9.93 11.63
C TRP A 163 1.52 -11.21 10.99
N HIS A 164 1.23 -12.22 11.82
CA HIS A 164 0.75 -13.54 11.38
C HIS A 164 -0.76 -13.77 11.60
N GLY A 165 -1.47 -12.74 12.09
CA GLY A 165 -2.89 -12.85 12.39
C GLY A 165 -3.78 -12.49 11.20
N PRO A 166 -5.10 -12.71 11.31
CA PRO A 166 -6.05 -12.25 10.31
C PRO A 166 -6.03 -10.71 10.17
N ILE A 167 -6.41 -10.23 8.98
CA ILE A 167 -6.68 -8.81 8.71
C ILE A 167 -7.78 -8.34 9.65
N ARG A 168 -7.56 -7.18 10.25
CA ARG A 168 -8.51 -6.54 11.17
C ARG A 168 -9.56 -5.73 10.42
N ALA A 169 -10.75 -5.59 10.99
CA ALA A 169 -11.90 -4.91 10.40
C ALA A 169 -11.54 -3.52 9.89
N ARG A 170 -10.79 -2.75 10.68
CA ARG A 170 -10.36 -1.41 10.28
C ARG A 170 -9.44 -1.45 9.06
N THR A 171 -8.41 -2.28 9.09
CA THR A 171 -7.44 -2.39 7.99
C THR A 171 -8.11 -2.89 6.72
N GLY A 172 -8.97 -3.92 6.81
CA GLY A 172 -9.75 -4.39 5.67
C GLY A 172 -10.64 -3.31 5.07
N HIS A 173 -11.31 -2.50 5.91
CA HIS A 173 -12.11 -1.38 5.43
C HIS A 173 -11.27 -0.30 4.74
N GLU A 174 -10.14 0.11 5.32
CA GLU A 174 -9.25 1.12 4.72
C GLU A 174 -8.70 0.64 3.37
N VAL A 175 -8.25 -0.61 3.27
CA VAL A 175 -7.79 -1.22 2.00
C VAL A 175 -8.93 -1.24 0.97
N LEU A 176 -10.14 -1.59 1.37
CA LEU A 176 -11.30 -1.60 0.48
C LEU A 176 -11.63 -0.20 -0.06
N GLN A 177 -11.54 0.85 0.76
CA GLN A 177 -11.76 2.23 0.30
C GLN A 177 -10.72 2.65 -0.73
N VAL A 178 -9.45 2.28 -0.49
CA VAL A 178 -8.36 2.54 -1.42
C VAL A 178 -8.56 1.84 -2.76
N GLN A 179 -8.90 0.55 -2.73
CA GLN A 179 -9.16 -0.23 -3.94
C GLN A 179 -10.29 0.40 -4.77
N LYS A 180 -11.39 0.80 -4.11
CA LYS A 180 -12.50 1.51 -4.77
C LYS A 180 -12.06 2.82 -5.40
N TRP A 181 -11.24 3.60 -4.69
CA TRP A 181 -10.71 4.85 -5.22
C TRP A 181 -9.82 4.58 -6.44
N LEU A 182 -8.85 3.67 -6.32
CA LEU A 182 -7.91 3.34 -7.40
C LEU A 182 -8.62 2.89 -8.66
N GLN A 183 -9.63 2.02 -8.57
CA GLN A 183 -10.41 1.55 -9.73
C GLN A 183 -11.04 2.71 -10.52
N GLY A 184 -11.42 3.81 -9.86
CA GLY A 184 -11.92 5.02 -10.53
C GLY A 184 -10.83 5.93 -11.11
N HIS A 185 -9.55 5.68 -10.81
CA HIS A 185 -8.42 6.55 -11.15
C HIS A 185 -7.33 5.83 -11.95
N LEU A 186 -7.47 4.54 -12.27
CA LEU A 186 -6.46 3.80 -13.06
C LEU A 186 -6.22 4.45 -14.43
N SER A 187 -7.26 5.03 -15.02
CA SER A 187 -7.16 5.76 -16.28
C SER A 187 -6.32 7.03 -16.19
N GLN A 188 -5.83 7.44 -15.01
CA GLN A 188 -4.93 8.58 -14.81
C GLN A 188 -3.45 8.16 -14.75
N VAL A 189 -3.16 6.86 -14.69
CA VAL A 189 -1.79 6.36 -14.68
C VAL A 189 -1.16 6.68 -16.05
N ARG A 190 -0.21 7.62 -16.05
CA ARG A 190 0.51 8.11 -17.24
C ARG A 190 2.03 7.98 -17.13
N PHE A 191 2.54 7.76 -15.93
CA PHE A 191 3.97 7.59 -15.69
C PHE A 191 4.44 6.18 -16.09
N PRO A 192 5.74 6.01 -16.42
CA PRO A 192 6.30 4.69 -16.68
C PRO A 192 6.19 3.77 -15.45
N TYR A 193 5.85 2.51 -15.67
CA TYR A 193 5.86 1.51 -14.60
C TYR A 193 6.31 0.14 -15.09
N LEU A 194 6.87 -0.65 -14.17
CA LEU A 194 7.08 -2.08 -14.34
C LEU A 194 6.10 -2.82 -13.43
N LEU A 195 5.40 -3.80 -13.99
CA LEU A 195 4.38 -4.58 -13.29
C LEU A 195 4.75 -6.06 -13.31
N PHE A 196 4.79 -6.65 -12.12
CA PHE A 196 5.01 -8.09 -11.94
C PHE A 196 3.79 -8.66 -11.21
N HIS A 197 3.18 -9.71 -11.76
CA HIS A 197 2.03 -10.36 -11.16
C HIS A 197 2.09 -11.86 -11.44
N GLY A 198 1.90 -12.69 -10.41
CA GLY A 198 1.81 -14.14 -10.58
C GLY A 198 0.44 -14.55 -11.10
N THR A 199 0.39 -15.38 -12.15
CA THR A 199 -0.89 -15.84 -12.74
C THR A 199 -1.75 -16.66 -11.78
N GLU A 200 -1.15 -17.20 -10.71
CA GLU A 200 -1.81 -17.99 -9.68
C GLU A 200 -1.94 -17.25 -8.33
N ASP A 201 -1.77 -15.92 -8.32
CA ASP A 201 -1.93 -15.12 -7.09
C ASP A 201 -3.40 -15.15 -6.62
N GLN A 202 -3.62 -15.76 -5.46
CA GLN A 202 -4.94 -15.86 -4.82
C GLN A 202 -5.22 -14.74 -3.81
N THR A 203 -4.18 -13.98 -3.43
CA THR A 203 -4.30 -12.88 -2.47
C THR A 203 -4.63 -11.56 -3.16
N CYS A 204 -3.95 -11.28 -4.28
CA CYS A 204 -4.18 -10.10 -5.11
C CYS A 204 -4.68 -10.60 -6.47
N PRO A 205 -5.98 -10.50 -6.80
CA PRO A 205 -6.46 -11.00 -8.08
C PRO A 205 -5.81 -10.28 -9.27
N ILE A 206 -5.29 -11.06 -10.23
CA ILE A 206 -4.55 -10.55 -11.40
C ILE A 206 -5.36 -9.57 -12.25
N VAL A 207 -6.69 -9.72 -12.29
CA VAL A 207 -7.61 -8.82 -13.00
C VAL A 207 -7.45 -7.36 -12.59
N GLY A 208 -7.04 -7.08 -11.34
CA GLY A 208 -6.76 -5.72 -10.92
C GLY A 208 -5.52 -5.12 -11.59
N SER A 209 -4.52 -5.95 -11.86
CA SER A 209 -3.31 -5.57 -12.58
C SER A 209 -3.52 -5.50 -14.09
N GLU A 210 -4.39 -6.35 -14.65
CA GLU A 210 -4.82 -6.26 -16.06
C GLU A 210 -5.43 -4.89 -16.37
N SER A 211 -6.27 -4.37 -15.47
CA SER A 211 -6.89 -3.04 -15.58
C SER A 211 -5.91 -1.85 -15.62
N LEU A 212 -4.61 -2.04 -15.39
CA LEU A 212 -3.62 -0.96 -15.51
C LEU A 212 -3.13 -0.73 -16.95
N TYR A 213 -3.28 -1.75 -17.82
CA TYR A 213 -2.75 -1.73 -19.19
C TYR A 213 -3.81 -2.07 -20.26
N THR A 214 -5.07 -2.13 -19.87
CA THR A 214 -6.25 -2.22 -20.75
C THR A 214 -7.03 -0.93 -20.75
#